data_AF-A0A6B1IF33-F1
#
_entry.id   AF-A0A6B1IF33-F1
#
_cell.length_a   1.000
_cell.length_b   1.000
_cell.length_c   1.000
_cell.angle_alpha   90.00
_cell.angle_beta   90.00
_cell.angle_gamma   90.00
#
_symmetry.space_group_name_H-M   'P 1'
#
loop_
_entity.id
_entity.type
_entity.pdbx_description
1 polymer ?
#
loop_
_entity_poly.entity_id
_entity_poly.type
_entity_poly.pdbx_seq_one_letter_code
_entity_poly.pdbx_strand_id
1 'polypeptide(L)'
;MMAMVILMALATIGFVIGGAEANLVVSPVAAISDGIDGFTALDGANGVAIAEISGRTYAVVTARTDDGVQIIDITVPASPVPVAAATDGVDGFTALNVARNVAIAEISGRTYAVVTSGDFYNGVQIIDITVPASPVPVAEFDTLGGDGAGGVAIAEISGRTYAVVTVRTDDDV
;
A
#
# COMPACT_ATOMS: atom_id res chain seq x y z
N MET A 1 -15.90 15.35 4.46
CA MET A 1 -15.56 14.61 3.23
C MET A 1 -14.36 15.30 2.61
N MET A 2 -13.16 14.82 2.91
CA MET A 2 -11.92 15.37 2.39
C MET A 2 -11.54 14.51 1.19
N ALA A 3 -11.59 15.08 -0.01
CA ALA A 3 -11.22 14.33 -1.21
C ALA A 3 -9.71 14.10 -1.20
N MET A 4 -9.28 12.85 -1.00
CA MET A 4 -7.96 12.44 -1.42
C MET A 4 -7.94 12.36 -2.95
N VAL A 5 -6.84 12.79 -3.56
CA VAL A 5 -6.53 12.56 -4.97
C VAL A 5 -5.29 11.67 -5.00
N ILE A 6 -5.45 10.39 -5.33
CA ILE A 6 -4.28 9.59 -5.75
C ILE A 6 -3.91 10.06 -7.15
N LEU A 7 -2.76 10.75 -7.23
CA LEU A 7 -2.25 11.32 -8.46
C LEU A 7 -1.31 10.34 -9.13
N MET A 8 -1.78 9.69 -10.20
CA MET A 8 -0.88 8.97 -11.09
C MET A 8 -0.28 9.98 -12.07
N ALA A 9 1.03 9.96 -12.28
CA ALA A 9 1.68 10.89 -13.18
C ALA A 9 2.70 10.22 -14.09
N LEU A 10 2.78 10.69 -15.33
CA LEU A 10 3.81 10.28 -16.28
C LEU A 10 4.99 11.25 -16.19
N ALA A 11 6.20 10.70 -16.03
CA ALA A 11 7.45 11.44 -16.10
C ALA A 11 7.98 11.41 -17.55
N THR A 12 8.20 12.58 -18.16
CA THR A 12 8.96 12.68 -19.41
C THR A 12 10.19 13.56 -19.21
N ILE A 13 11.30 13.16 -19.83
CA ILE A 13 12.54 13.94 -19.85
C ILE A 13 12.52 14.81 -21.11
N GLY A 14 12.39 16.12 -20.95
CA GLY A 14 12.61 17.08 -22.03
C GLY A 14 14.08 17.50 -22.09
N PHE A 15 14.70 17.44 -23.27
CA PHE A 15 16.05 17.96 -23.48
C PHE A 15 15.99 19.30 -24.22
N VAL A 16 16.65 20.34 -23.68
CA VAL A 16 16.86 21.59 -24.41
C VAL A 16 18.18 21.50 -25.17
N ILE A 17 18.12 21.46 -26.50
CA ILE A 17 19.34 21.45 -27.33
C ILE A 17 20.00 22.84 -27.21
N GLY A 18 21.14 22.91 -26.53
CA GLY A 18 21.95 24.13 -26.38
C GLY A 18 22.19 24.61 -24.94
N GLY A 19 21.55 23.99 -23.94
CA GLY A 19 21.79 24.23 -22.51
C GLY A 19 21.38 23.00 -21.72
N ALA A 20 22.34 22.38 -21.04
CA ALA A 20 22.27 21.02 -20.49
C ALA A 20 21.38 20.88 -19.24
N GLU A 21 20.10 21.25 -19.34
CA GLU A 21 19.13 21.03 -18.26
C GLU A 21 18.06 20.05 -18.76
N ALA A 22 18.07 18.83 -18.24
CA ALA A 22 16.97 17.89 -18.39
C ALA A 22 15.86 18.30 -17.42
N ASN A 23 14.71 18.74 -17.93
CA ASN A 23 13.58 19.05 -17.07
C ASN A 23 12.65 17.84 -16.94
N LEU A 24 12.37 17.44 -15.71
CA LEU A 24 11.37 16.42 -15.40
C LEU A 24 9.98 17.07 -15.44
N VAL A 25 9.17 16.72 -16.44
CA VAL A 25 7.77 17.14 -16.49
C VAL A 25 6.91 16.00 -15.96
N VAL A 26 6.16 16.28 -14.89
CA VAL A 26 5.24 15.35 -14.24
C VAL A 26 3.81 15.86 -14.46
N SER A 27 3.00 15.10 -15.21
CA SER A 27 1.59 15.46 -15.48
C SER A 27 0.63 14.42 -14.88
N PRO A 28 -0.36 14.84 -14.07
CA PRO A 28 -1.48 14.01 -13.65
C PRO A 28 -2.15 13.29 -14.84
N VAL A 29 -2.43 12.00 -14.70
CA VAL A 29 -3.20 11.24 -15.70
C VAL A 29 -4.52 10.67 -15.16
N ALA A 30 -4.66 10.56 -13.84
CA ALA A 30 -5.89 10.16 -13.16
C ALA A 30 -5.96 10.74 -11.74
N ALA A 31 -7.19 10.83 -11.23
CA ALA A 31 -7.51 11.20 -9.86
C ALA A 31 -8.55 10.21 -9.32
N ILE A 32 -8.26 9.63 -8.16
CA ILE A 32 -9.13 8.65 -7.49
C ILE A 32 -9.57 9.23 -6.15
N SER A 33 -10.84 9.08 -5.81
CA SER A 33 -11.43 9.53 -4.54
C SER A 33 -12.24 8.43 -3.89
N ASP A 34 -12.25 8.44 -2.55
CA ASP A 34 -13.04 7.52 -1.74
C ASP A 34 -14.55 7.68 -1.97
N GLY A 35 -15.27 6.56 -1.90
CA GLY A 35 -16.73 6.47 -2.06
C GLY A 35 -17.24 6.66 -3.49
N ILE A 36 -16.35 6.81 -4.48
CA ILE A 36 -16.67 7.07 -5.89
C ILE A 36 -16.20 5.87 -6.73
N ASP A 37 -16.95 5.51 -7.78
CA ASP A 37 -16.57 4.50 -8.78
C ASP A 37 -16.07 3.14 -8.22
N GLY A 38 -16.57 2.75 -7.04
CA GLY A 38 -16.23 1.47 -6.40
C GLY A 38 -14.97 1.48 -5.54
N PHE A 39 -14.34 2.64 -5.33
CA PHE A 39 -13.28 2.81 -4.34
C PHE A 39 -13.90 3.01 -2.96
N THR A 40 -13.61 2.13 -2.00
CA THR A 40 -14.32 2.07 -0.71
C THR A 40 -13.41 2.00 0.51
N ALA A 41 -12.09 2.05 0.30
CA ALA A 41 -11.09 1.93 1.35
C ALA A 41 -9.95 2.94 1.12
N LEU A 42 -10.30 4.21 0.89
CA LEU A 42 -9.35 5.28 0.59
C LEU A 42 -9.49 6.53 1.47
N ASP A 43 -10.45 6.60 2.39
CA ASP A 43 -10.50 7.68 3.37
C ASP A 43 -9.28 7.60 4.31
N GLY A 44 -8.56 8.70 4.40
CA GLY A 44 -7.27 8.73 5.08
C GLY A 44 -6.18 7.86 4.43
N ALA A 45 -6.23 7.61 3.12
CA ALA A 45 -5.15 6.92 2.40
C ALA A 45 -3.74 7.46 2.77
N ASN A 46 -2.74 6.58 2.92
CA ASN A 46 -1.48 6.96 3.56
C ASN A 46 -0.25 6.36 2.90
N GLY A 47 -0.15 5.03 2.87
CA GLY A 47 0.92 4.29 2.23
C GLY A 47 0.48 3.76 0.88
N VAL A 48 1.42 3.65 -0.05
CA VAL A 48 1.20 2.99 -1.34
C VAL A 48 2.42 2.16 -1.70
N ALA A 49 2.18 0.96 -2.22
CA ALA A 49 3.21 0.14 -2.85
C ALA A 49 2.71 -0.41 -4.19
N ILE A 50 3.65 -0.68 -5.09
CA ILE A 50 3.37 -1.18 -6.44
C ILE A 50 3.74 -2.65 -6.52
N ALA A 51 2.86 -3.45 -7.10
CA ALA A 51 3.10 -4.87 -7.39
C ALA A 51 2.89 -5.14 -8.89
N GLU A 52 3.76 -5.95 -9.49
CA GLU A 52 3.57 -6.48 -10.83
C GLU A 52 3.15 -7.95 -10.75
N ILE A 53 1.94 -8.26 -11.18
CA ILE A 53 1.35 -9.60 -11.02
C ILE A 53 0.80 -10.04 -12.37
N SER A 54 1.35 -11.14 -12.91
CA SER A 54 0.91 -11.71 -14.19
C SER A 54 0.87 -10.70 -15.36
N GLY A 55 1.85 -9.79 -15.42
CA GLY A 55 1.97 -8.78 -16.47
C GLY A 55 1.02 -7.57 -16.32
N ARG A 56 0.39 -7.42 -15.16
CA ARG A 56 -0.40 -6.24 -14.77
C ARG A 56 0.25 -5.51 -13.62
N THR A 57 0.01 -4.22 -13.52
CA THR A 57 0.56 -3.37 -12.46
C THR A 57 -0.56 -2.97 -11.50
N TYR A 58 -0.34 -3.17 -10.21
CA TYR A 58 -1.31 -2.88 -9.17
C TYR A 58 -0.74 -1.90 -8.15
N ALA A 59 -1.55 -0.95 -7.71
CA ALA A 59 -1.29 -0.17 -6.51
C ALA A 59 -2.03 -0.81 -5.34
N VAL A 60 -1.31 -0.99 -4.23
CA VAL A 60 -1.87 -1.39 -2.94
C VAL A 60 -1.75 -0.19 -2.01
N VAL A 61 -2.89 0.34 -1.59
CA VAL A 61 -2.98 1.61 -0.85
C VAL A 61 -3.56 1.35 0.53
N THR A 62 -2.87 1.76 1.58
CA THR A 62 -3.40 1.70 2.95
C THR A 62 -4.22 2.94 3.27
N ALA A 63 -5.23 2.80 4.11
CA ALA A 63 -6.12 3.86 4.53
C ALA A 63 -6.31 3.87 6.05
N ARG A 64 -5.99 5.02 6.66
CA ARG A 64 -6.01 5.19 8.12
C ARG A 64 -7.42 5.35 8.68
N THR A 65 -8.34 5.91 7.90
CA THR A 65 -9.70 6.20 8.38
C THR A 65 -10.67 5.08 8.02
N ASP A 66 -10.49 4.48 6.86
CA ASP A 66 -11.24 3.26 6.47
C ASP A 66 -10.66 1.98 7.07
N ASP A 67 -9.61 2.06 7.89
CA ASP A 67 -9.00 0.91 8.58
C ASP A 67 -8.70 -0.24 7.61
N GLY A 68 -8.09 0.08 6.47
CA GLY A 68 -8.14 -0.83 5.34
C GLY A 68 -7.06 -0.66 4.29
N VAL A 69 -7.19 -1.49 3.26
CA VAL A 69 -6.33 -1.53 2.08
C VAL A 69 -7.19 -1.58 0.84
N GLN A 70 -6.93 -0.70 -0.12
CA GLN A 70 -7.48 -0.74 -1.47
C GLN A 70 -6.44 -1.32 -2.44
N ILE A 71 -6.83 -2.31 -3.23
CA ILE A 71 -6.05 -2.84 -4.35
C ILE A 71 -6.65 -2.31 -5.66
N ILE A 72 -5.80 -1.72 -6.48
CA ILE A 72 -6.19 -0.99 -7.69
C ILE A 72 -5.36 -1.51 -8.86
N ASP A 73 -6.01 -1.99 -9.93
CA ASP A 73 -5.33 -2.22 -11.21
C ASP A 73 -5.02 -0.86 -11.85
N ILE A 74 -3.73 -0.57 -12.01
CA ILE A 74 -3.20 0.66 -12.61
C ILE A 74 -2.43 0.36 -13.90
N THR A 75 -2.63 -0.82 -14.50
CA THR A 75 -1.98 -1.22 -15.77
C THR A 75 -2.20 -0.18 -16.86
N VAL A 76 -3.36 0.49 -16.85
CA VAL A 76 -3.63 1.70 -17.64
C VAL A 76 -3.68 2.89 -16.69
N PRO A 77 -2.60 3.68 -16.56
CA PRO A 77 -2.52 4.74 -15.54
C PRO A 77 -3.62 5.81 -15.62
N ALA A 78 -4.16 6.06 -16.83
CA ALA A 78 -5.24 7.02 -17.05
C ALA A 78 -6.65 6.46 -16.75
N SER A 79 -6.76 5.16 -16.47
CA SER A 79 -8.03 4.46 -16.20
C SER A 79 -7.83 3.39 -15.10
N PRO A 80 -7.48 3.80 -13.88
CA PRO A 80 -7.33 2.88 -12.75
C PRO A 80 -8.67 2.23 -12.37
N VAL A 81 -8.62 0.96 -11.96
CA VAL A 81 -9.82 0.16 -11.62
C VAL A 81 -9.66 -0.46 -10.23
N PRO A 82 -10.58 -0.24 -9.28
CA PRO A 82 -10.55 -0.94 -8.00
C PRO A 82 -10.85 -2.42 -8.23
N VAL A 83 -10.00 -3.31 -7.70
CA VAL A 83 -10.18 -4.77 -7.87
C VAL A 83 -10.53 -5.49 -6.57
N ALA A 84 -10.11 -4.94 -5.42
CA ALA A 84 -10.50 -5.44 -4.10
C ALA A 84 -10.25 -4.38 -3.03
N ALA A 85 -10.96 -4.51 -1.91
CA ALA A 85 -10.69 -3.78 -0.68
C ALA A 85 -10.69 -4.77 0.50
N ALA A 86 -9.87 -4.51 1.50
CA ALA A 86 -9.83 -5.22 2.77
C ALA A 86 -10.01 -4.21 3.90
N THR A 87 -10.83 -4.54 4.89
CA THR A 87 -11.17 -3.67 6.02
C THR A 87 -11.03 -4.45 7.31
N ASP A 88 -10.54 -3.79 8.36
CA ASP A 88 -10.41 -4.37 9.68
C ASP A 88 -11.73 -4.95 10.21
N GLY A 89 -11.65 -6.13 10.82
CA GLY A 89 -12.81 -6.87 11.35
C GLY A 89 -13.67 -7.58 10.31
N VAL A 90 -13.33 -7.51 9.01
CA VAL A 90 -14.08 -8.13 7.91
C VAL A 90 -13.26 -9.26 7.31
N ASP A 91 -13.89 -10.37 6.91
CA ASP A 91 -13.28 -11.48 6.15
C ASP A 91 -11.93 -12.03 6.70
N GLY A 92 -11.74 -11.94 8.02
CA GLY A 92 -10.55 -12.43 8.71
C GLY A 92 -9.37 -11.47 8.72
N PHE A 93 -9.53 -10.24 8.24
CA PHE A 93 -8.56 -9.16 8.43
C PHE A 93 -8.74 -8.57 9.83
N THR A 94 -7.71 -8.66 10.67
CA THR A 94 -7.81 -8.32 12.10
C THR A 94 -6.73 -7.36 12.57
N ALA A 95 -5.79 -7.00 11.69
CA ALA A 95 -4.69 -6.09 11.98
C ALA A 95 -4.58 -4.97 10.94
N LEU A 96 -5.71 -4.38 10.52
CA LEU A 96 -5.75 -3.26 9.57
C LEU A 96 -6.24 -1.94 10.17
N ASN A 97 -6.68 -1.92 11.43
CA ASN A 97 -7.08 -0.68 12.08
C ASN A 97 -5.93 0.35 12.10
N VAL A 98 -6.23 1.55 11.60
CA VAL A 98 -5.28 2.62 11.29
C VAL A 98 -4.13 2.13 10.41
N ALA A 99 -4.42 1.49 9.28
CA ALA A 99 -3.40 1.05 8.32
C ALA A 99 -2.53 2.24 7.84
N ARG A 100 -1.21 2.11 8.02
CA ARG A 100 -0.24 3.20 7.85
C ARG A 100 0.60 3.01 6.60
N ASN A 101 1.33 1.91 6.51
CA ASN A 101 2.29 1.68 5.42
C ASN A 101 2.13 0.27 4.86
N VAL A 102 2.64 0.06 3.65
CA VAL A 102 2.61 -1.23 2.97
C VAL A 102 3.91 -1.42 2.19
N ALA A 103 4.43 -2.63 2.21
CA ALA A 103 5.48 -3.07 1.30
C ALA A 103 5.08 -4.38 0.61
N ILE A 104 5.62 -4.61 -0.58
CA ILE A 104 5.38 -5.82 -1.37
C ILE A 104 6.57 -6.76 -1.23
N ALA A 105 6.27 -8.03 -0.94
CA ALA A 105 7.23 -9.12 -0.90
C ALA A 105 6.84 -10.21 -1.90
N GLU A 106 7.80 -10.74 -2.63
CA GLU A 106 7.60 -11.90 -3.51
C GLU A 106 8.32 -13.11 -2.93
N ILE A 107 7.57 -14.16 -2.60
CA ILE A 107 8.11 -15.36 -1.96
C ILE A 107 7.62 -16.58 -2.73
N SER A 108 8.55 -17.31 -3.35
CA SER A 108 8.26 -18.56 -4.07
C SER A 108 7.14 -18.43 -5.13
N GLY A 109 7.12 -17.31 -5.86
CA GLY A 109 6.15 -17.05 -6.92
C GLY A 109 4.79 -16.56 -6.44
N ARG A 110 4.67 -16.20 -5.16
CA ARG A 110 3.50 -15.53 -4.58
C ARG A 110 3.84 -14.11 -4.21
N THR A 111 2.85 -13.22 -4.29
CA THR A 111 3.00 -11.81 -3.97
C THR A 111 2.23 -11.49 -2.70
N TYR A 112 2.89 -10.86 -1.74
CA TYR A 112 2.34 -10.52 -0.44
C TYR A 112 2.43 -9.03 -0.19
N ALA A 113 1.35 -8.45 0.33
CA ALA A 113 1.38 -7.13 0.95
C ALA A 113 1.64 -7.29 2.44
N VAL A 114 2.67 -6.60 2.95
CA VAL A 114 2.98 -6.50 4.37
C VAL A 114 2.55 -5.11 4.82
N VAL A 115 1.47 -5.04 5.57
CA VAL A 115 0.80 -3.81 5.97
C VAL A 115 1.09 -3.55 7.44
N THR A 116 1.59 -2.36 7.75
CA THR A 116 1.73 -1.89 9.13
C THR A 116 0.49 -1.12 9.55
N SER A 117 0.07 -1.30 10.79
CA SER A 117 -1.17 -0.74 11.32
C SER A 117 -1.03 -0.36 12.79
N GLY A 118 -2.06 0.33 13.30
CA GLY A 118 -2.35 0.43 14.72
C GLY A 118 -2.29 1.81 15.37
N ASP A 119 -3.24 2.02 16.27
CA ASP A 119 -3.12 2.80 17.50
C ASP A 119 -3.65 1.87 18.63
N PHE A 120 -2.73 1.37 19.47
CA PHE A 120 -2.95 0.33 20.50
C PHE A 120 -3.35 -1.06 19.96
N TYR A 121 -2.48 -2.06 20.17
CA TYR A 121 -2.70 -3.51 19.93
C TYR A 121 -2.69 -4.03 18.47
N ASN A 122 -2.36 -3.20 17.47
CA ASN A 122 -2.14 -3.66 16.10
C ASN A 122 -0.70 -3.42 15.66
N GLY A 123 -0.17 -4.32 14.82
CA GLY A 123 1.22 -4.30 14.41
C GLY A 123 1.41 -4.49 12.91
N VAL A 124 1.19 -5.71 12.41
CA VAL A 124 1.43 -6.04 11.00
C VAL A 124 0.39 -7.04 10.51
N GLN A 125 -0.26 -6.76 9.39
CA GLN A 125 -1.06 -7.73 8.62
C GLN A 125 -0.27 -8.17 7.39
N ILE A 126 -0.14 -9.47 7.18
CA ILE A 126 0.36 -10.05 5.92
C ILE A 126 -0.82 -10.56 5.11
N ILE A 127 -0.89 -10.11 3.85
CA ILE A 127 -1.97 -10.40 2.92
C ILE A 127 -1.37 -11.05 1.68
N ASP A 128 -1.79 -12.26 1.33
CA ASP A 128 -1.52 -12.85 0.01
C ASP A 128 -2.39 -12.13 -1.03
N ILE A 129 -1.73 -11.44 -1.96
CA ILE A 129 -2.36 -10.70 -3.05
C ILE A 129 -2.04 -11.32 -4.42
N THR A 130 -1.55 -12.57 -4.45
CA THR A 130 -1.22 -13.28 -5.70
C THR A 130 -2.39 -13.31 -6.67
N VAL A 131 -3.62 -13.31 -6.15
CA VAL A 131 -4.85 -13.02 -6.89
C VAL A 131 -5.39 -11.66 -6.41
N PRO A 132 -5.08 -10.53 -7.07
CA PRO A 132 -5.38 -9.19 -6.56
C PRO A 132 -6.87 -8.92 -6.28
N ALA A 133 -7.77 -9.58 -7.02
CA ALA A 133 -9.21 -9.46 -6.83
C ALA A 133 -9.77 -10.31 -5.67
N SER A 134 -8.91 -11.10 -5.01
CA SER A 134 -9.28 -11.97 -3.88
C SER A 134 -8.13 -12.04 -2.87
N PRO A 135 -7.77 -10.91 -2.23
CA PRO A 135 -6.72 -10.89 -1.22
C PRO A 135 -7.09 -11.78 -0.03
N VAL A 136 -6.10 -12.46 0.56
CA VAL A 136 -6.30 -13.38 1.69
C VAL A 136 -5.37 -13.00 2.85
N PRO A 137 -5.89 -12.75 4.06
CA PRO A 137 -5.03 -12.57 5.23
C PRO A 137 -4.37 -13.91 5.58
N VAL A 138 -3.03 -13.93 5.68
CA VAL A 138 -2.28 -15.17 5.91
C VAL A 138 -1.52 -15.19 7.23
N ALA A 139 -1.20 -14.03 7.79
CA ALA A 139 -0.58 -13.89 9.10
C ALA A 139 -0.78 -12.49 9.65
N GLU A 140 -0.66 -12.37 10.96
CA GLU A 140 -0.58 -11.10 11.68
C GLU A 140 0.48 -11.16 12.77
N PHE A 141 1.02 -10.00 13.13
CA PHE A 141 1.98 -9.86 14.23
C PHE A 141 1.61 -8.64 15.07
N ASP A 142 1.43 -8.84 16.36
CA ASP A 142 1.37 -7.74 17.32
C ASP A 142 2.79 -7.22 17.59
N THR A 143 2.93 -5.91 17.70
CA THR A 143 4.17 -5.23 18.12
C THR A 143 4.42 -5.31 19.63
N LEU A 144 3.86 -6.31 20.31
CA LEU A 144 4.08 -6.63 21.73
C LEU A 144 3.80 -5.46 22.68
N GLY A 145 2.73 -4.71 22.42
CA GLY A 145 2.29 -3.60 23.29
C GLY A 145 2.91 -2.24 23.03
N GLY A 146 3.62 -2.04 21.91
CA GLY A 146 3.97 -0.70 21.41
C GLY A 146 2.78 0.06 20.81
N ASP A 147 2.95 1.36 20.53
CA ASP A 147 1.95 2.28 19.93
C ASP A 147 1.74 2.06 18.42
N GLY A 148 1.87 0.81 18.00
CA GLY A 148 1.71 0.34 16.63
C GLY A 148 2.96 0.46 15.76
N ALA A 149 2.86 -0.18 14.60
CA ALA A 149 3.93 -0.15 13.60
C ALA A 149 3.85 1.12 12.74
N GLY A 150 5.02 1.57 12.28
CA GLY A 150 5.18 2.75 11.42
C GLY A 150 5.46 2.37 9.97
N GLY A 151 6.72 2.48 9.56
CA GLY A 151 7.22 2.05 8.27
C GLY A 151 7.54 0.56 8.20
N VAL A 152 7.55 0.04 6.98
CA VAL A 152 7.99 -1.31 6.64
C VAL A 152 8.86 -1.27 5.39
N ALA A 153 9.91 -2.09 5.36
CA ALA A 153 10.73 -2.34 4.19
C ALA A 153 10.96 -3.85 4.03
N ILE A 154 11.09 -4.33 2.79
CA ILE A 154 11.44 -5.71 2.50
C ILE A 154 12.93 -5.80 2.15
N ALA A 155 13.61 -6.77 2.75
CA ALA A 155 15.03 -7.03 2.53
C ALA A 155 15.27 -8.50 2.18
N GLU A 156 16.07 -8.74 1.15
CA GLU A 156 16.56 -10.07 0.79
C GLU A 156 17.96 -10.28 1.36
N ILE A 157 18.09 -11.20 2.32
CA ILE A 157 19.35 -11.48 3.02
C ILE A 157 19.64 -12.97 2.92
N SER A 158 20.72 -13.31 2.21
CA SER A 158 21.16 -14.71 2.04
C SER A 158 20.09 -15.65 1.49
N GLY A 159 19.25 -15.16 0.56
CA GLY A 159 18.16 -15.94 -0.06
C GLY A 159 16.92 -16.10 0.82
N ARG A 160 16.75 -15.24 1.83
CA ARG A 160 15.56 -15.16 2.67
C ARG A 160 15.01 -13.74 2.63
N THR A 161 13.70 -13.65 2.51
CA THR A 161 12.93 -12.41 2.61
C THR A 161 12.66 -12.04 4.06
N TYR A 162 12.93 -10.79 4.42
CA TYR A 162 12.67 -10.21 5.74
C TYR A 162 11.86 -8.94 5.60
N ALA A 163 10.81 -8.81 6.42
CA ALA A 163 10.18 -7.51 6.66
C ALA A 163 10.90 -6.82 7.83
N VAL A 164 11.38 -5.60 7.60
CA VAL A 164 11.95 -4.72 8.62
C VAL A 164 10.90 -3.69 8.96
N VAL A 165 10.39 -3.75 10.19
CA VAL A 165 9.27 -2.91 10.64
C VAL A 165 9.77 -1.97 11.73
N THR A 166 9.44 -0.68 11.60
CA THR A 166 9.67 0.28 12.68
C THR A 166 8.51 0.20 13.66
N VAL A 167 8.80 0.09 14.96
CA VAL A 167 7.79 0.08 16.03
C VAL A 167 7.95 1.35 16.85
N ARG A 168 6.84 1.98 17.22
CA ARG A 168 6.86 3.05 18.23
C ARG A 168 6.70 2.43 19.60
N THR A 169 7.59 2.77 20.51
CA THR A 169 7.46 2.47 21.93
C THR A 169 7.22 3.78 22.65
N ASP A 170 6.23 3.82 23.54
CA ASP A 170 6.10 4.92 24.46
C ASP A 170 7.26 4.81 25.48
N ASP A 171 8.04 5.88 25.66
CA ASP A 171 9.18 5.91 26.58
C ASP A 171 8.73 6.09 28.06
N ASP A 172 7.42 6.15 28.31
CA ASP A 172 6.84 6.39 29.63
C ASP A 172 6.52 5.06 30.36
N VAL A 173 7.56 4.43 30.93
CA VAL A 173 7.48 3.46 32.04
C VAL A 173 7.90 4.10 33.35
#